data_AF-A0A8T4BPY2-F1
#
_entry.id   AF-A0A8T4BPY2-F1
#
_cell.length_a   1.000
_cell.length_b   1.000
_cell.length_c   1.000
_cell.angle_alpha   90.00
_cell.angle_beta   90.00
_cell.angle_gamma   90.00
#
_symmetry.space_group_name_H-M   'P 1'
#
loop_
_entity.id
_entity.type
_entity.pdbx_description
1 polymer ?
#
loop_
_entity_poly.entity_id
_entity_poly.type
_entity_poly.pdbx_seq_one_letter_code
_entity_poly.pdbx_strand_id
1 'polypeptide(L)'
;SELAPQVQQLREIRDNTILSTESGIAFMSGFNQFYYSFSPTIADLERENPVFKEFVKISITPMLSTLSILNYADINSETEMLSFGIGIILMNVGMYFAAPAIIIYKIRK
;
A
#
# COMPACT_ATOMS: atom_id res chain seq x y z
N SER A 1 -17.73 -4.20 -2.66
CA SER A 1 -16.82 -3.88 -1.55
C SER A 1 -16.52 -2.40 -1.54
N GLU A 2 -16.46 -1.81 -0.35
CA GLU A 2 -16.16 -0.37 -0.13
C GLU A 2 -14.79 0.05 -0.68
N LEU A 3 -13.84 -0.88 -0.81
CA LEU A 3 -12.47 -0.64 -1.31
C LEU A 3 -12.28 -1.01 -2.79
N ALA A 4 -13.34 -1.42 -3.50
CA ALA A 4 -13.23 -1.89 -4.88
C ALA A 4 -12.66 -0.82 -5.86
N PRO A 5 -13.03 0.48 -5.76
CA PRO A 5 -12.48 1.50 -6.65
C PRO A 5 -10.97 1.69 -6.49
N GLN A 6 -10.46 1.75 -5.26
CA GLN A 6 -9.04 1.95 -4.98
C GLN A 6 -8.20 0.75 -5.43
N VAL A 7 -8.72 -0.46 -5.24
CA VAL A 7 -8.05 -1.68 -5.71
C VAL A 7 -8.00 -1.72 -7.25
N GLN A 8 -9.06 -1.26 -7.92
CA GLN A 8 -9.07 -1.19 -9.38
C GLN A 8 -8.07 -0.15 -9.91
N GLN A 9 -7.95 1.00 -9.24
CA GLN A 9 -6.95 2.02 -9.59
C GLN A 9 -5.52 1.47 -9.50
N LEU A 10 -5.21 0.71 -8.46
CA LEU A 10 -3.90 0.07 -8.31
C LEU A 10 -3.59 -0.92 -9.43
N ARG A 11 -4.62 -1.61 -9.95
CA ARG A 11 -4.47 -2.49 -11.11
C ARG A 11 -4.15 -1.69 -12.36
N GLU A 12 -4.83 -0.57 -12.59
CA GLU A 12 -4.60 0.28 -13.75
C GLU A 12 -3.19 0.89 -13.75
N ILE A 13 -2.70 1.40 -12.61
CA ILE A 13 -1.32 1.90 -12.49
C ILE A 13 -0.31 0.78 -12.73
N ARG A 14 -0.56 -0.40 -12.16
CA ARG A 14 0.30 -1.57 -12.38
C ARG A 14 0.36 -1.92 -13.86
N ASP A 15 -0.80 -2.05 -14.50
CA ASP A 15 -0.91 -2.58 -15.86
C ASP A 15 -0.45 -1.58 -16.91
N ASN A 16 -0.75 -0.29 -16.73
CA ASN A 16 -0.45 0.75 -17.73
C ASN A 16 0.89 1.46 -17.50
N THR A 17 1.44 1.44 -16.28
CA THR A 17 2.64 2.23 -15.95
C THR A 17 3.77 1.37 -15.38
N ILE A 18 3.50 0.46 -14.44
CA ILE A 18 4.56 -0.35 -13.83
C ILE A 18 5.05 -1.42 -14.81
N LEU A 19 4.13 -2.20 -15.38
CA LEU A 19 4.46 -3.30 -16.29
C LEU A 19 4.92 -2.84 -17.68
N SER A 20 4.82 -1.55 -18.00
CA SER A 20 5.37 -0.98 -19.23
C SER A 20 6.87 -0.65 -19.14
N THR A 21 7.51 -0.84 -17.97
CA THR A 21 8.94 -0.55 -17.74
C THR A 21 9.70 -1.80 -17.28
N GLU A 22 10.96 -1.96 -17.68
CA GLU A 22 11.78 -3.11 -17.25
C GLU A 22 12.03 -3.11 -15.73
N SER A 23 12.29 -1.92 -15.18
CA SER A 23 12.46 -1.69 -13.74
C SER A 23 11.19 -2.05 -12.95
N GLY A 24 10.02 -1.67 -13.46
CA GLY A 24 8.72 -2.01 -12.87
C GLY A 24 8.38 -3.50 -12.95
N ILE A 25 8.74 -4.20 -14.03
CA ILE A 25 8.59 -5.66 -14.14
C ILE A 25 9.46 -6.37 -13.09
N ALA A 26 10.73 -5.98 -12.96
CA ALA A 26 11.64 -6.56 -11.96
C ALA A 26 11.14 -6.30 -10.53
N PHE A 27 10.67 -5.08 -10.26
CA PHE A 27 10.03 -4.73 -8.99
C PHE A 27 8.80 -5.59 -8.69
N MET A 28 7.88 -5.74 -9.65
CA MET A 28 6.68 -6.55 -9.49
C MET A 28 6.98 -8.03 -9.27
N SER A 29 8.02 -8.56 -9.91
CA SER A 29 8.49 -9.93 -9.68
C SER A 29 8.93 -10.14 -8.23
N GLY A 30 9.83 -9.27 -7.72
CA GLY A 30 10.28 -9.32 -6.33
C GLY A 30 9.16 -9.06 -5.32
N PHE A 31 8.28 -8.09 -5.61
CA PHE A 31 7.12 -7.79 -4.80
C PHE A 31 6.16 -8.98 -4.71
N ASN A 32 5.83 -9.62 -5.84
CA ASN A 32 4.95 -10.80 -5.86
C ASN A 32 5.56 -11.96 -5.07
N GLN A 33 6.86 -12.22 -5.25
CA GLN A 33 7.54 -13.27 -4.49
C GLN A 33 7.47 -13.01 -2.98
N PHE A 34 7.73 -11.77 -2.55
CA PHE A 34 7.61 -11.39 -1.15
C PHE A 34 6.17 -11.50 -0.67
N TYR A 35 5.21 -10.90 -1.37
CA TYR A 35 3.79 -10.89 -1.04
C TYR A 35 3.23 -12.30 -0.85
N TYR A 36 3.44 -13.19 -1.82
CA TYR A 36 2.95 -14.56 -1.75
C TYR A 36 3.70 -15.44 -0.74
N SER A 37 4.85 -15.00 -0.21
CA SER A 37 5.57 -15.75 0.82
C SER A 37 4.88 -15.73 2.19
N PHE A 38 4.06 -14.72 2.48
CA PHE A 38 3.35 -14.59 3.75
C PHE A 38 1.82 -14.43 3.60
N SER A 39 1.33 -14.02 2.43
CA SER A 39 -0.10 -13.79 2.18
C SER A 39 -1.01 -14.98 2.54
N PRO A 40 -0.67 -16.24 2.21
CA PRO A 40 -1.50 -17.39 2.59
C PRO A 40 -1.70 -17.51 4.10
N THR A 41 -0.61 -17.34 4.87
CA THR A 41 -0.66 -17.39 6.34
C THR A 41 -1.54 -16.29 6.92
N ILE A 42 -1.43 -15.06 6.39
CA ILE A 42 -2.32 -13.96 6.81
C ILE A 42 -3.77 -14.24 6.45
N ALA A 43 -4.04 -14.77 5.26
CA ALA A 43 -5.39 -15.08 4.82
C ALA A 43 -6.06 -16.16 5.68
N ASP A 44 -5.30 -17.18 6.10
CA ASP A 44 -5.79 -18.20 7.03
C ASP A 44 -6.10 -17.59 8.40
N LEU A 45 -5.22 -16.72 8.93
CA LEU A 45 -5.46 -16.01 10.20
C LEU A 45 -6.69 -15.08 10.15
N GLU A 46 -6.93 -14.40 9.03
CA GLU A 46 -8.13 -13.58 8.83
C GLU A 46 -9.41 -14.42 8.83
N ARG A 47 -9.34 -15.65 8.33
CA ARG A 47 -10.48 -16.58 8.29
C ARG A 47 -10.82 -17.12 9.66
N GLU A 48 -9.81 -17.36 10.49
CA GLU A 48 -9.97 -17.87 11.84
C GLU A 48 -10.40 -16.79 12.85
N ASN A 49 -9.92 -15.56 12.69
CA ASN A 49 -10.18 -14.48 13.64
C ASN A 49 -10.74 -13.21 12.97
N PRO A 50 -12.04 -12.94 13.11
CA PRO A 50 -12.68 -11.73 12.58
C PRO A 50 -12.08 -10.41 13.11
N VAL A 51 -11.53 -10.40 14.33
CA VAL A 51 -10.85 -9.22 14.90
C VAL A 51 -9.53 -8.97 14.20
N PHE A 52 -8.80 -10.04 13.86
CA PHE A 52 -7.56 -9.93 13.10
C PHE A 52 -7.82 -9.37 11.70
N LYS A 53 -8.88 -9.81 11.03
CA LYS A 53 -9.32 -9.23 9.75
C LYS A 53 -9.56 -7.73 9.83
N GLU A 54 -10.25 -7.26 10.86
CA GLU A 54 -10.49 -5.82 11.02
C GLU A 54 -9.20 -5.06 11.35
N PHE A 55 -8.30 -5.66 12.13
CA PHE A 55 -6.97 -5.09 12.38
C PHE A 55 -6.15 -4.95 11.10
N VAL A 56 -6.13 -5.98 10.24
CA VAL A 56 -5.46 -5.92 8.94
C VAL A 56 -6.11 -4.84 8.07
N LYS A 57 -7.45 -4.78 8.01
CA LYS A 57 -8.17 -3.73 7.28
C LYS A 57 -7.80 -2.32 7.73
N ILE A 58 -7.79 -2.07 9.05
CA ILE A 58 -7.39 -0.77 9.62
C ILE A 58 -5.93 -0.47 9.26
N SER A 59 -5.06 -1.47 9.34
CA SER A 59 -3.65 -1.31 9.02
C SER A 59 -3.45 -0.91 7.56
N ILE A 60 -4.15 -1.52 6.59
CA ILE A 60 -3.96 -1.23 5.16
C ILE A 60 -4.76 -0.02 4.64
N THR A 61 -5.79 0.43 5.36
CA THR A 61 -6.68 1.51 4.90
C THR A 61 -5.94 2.82 4.59
N PRO A 62 -5.06 3.33 5.46
CA PRO A 62 -4.34 4.57 5.17
C PRO A 62 -3.45 4.46 3.92
N MET A 63 -2.84 3.30 3.71
CA MET A 63 -2.06 3.02 2.50
C MET A 63 -2.92 3.14 1.24
N LEU A 64 -4.11 2.55 1.23
CA LEU A 64 -5.05 2.68 0.11
C LEU A 64 -5.46 4.14 -0.14
N SER A 65 -5.63 4.94 0.92
CA SER A 65 -5.93 6.38 0.79
C SER A 65 -4.77 7.21 0.25
N THR A 66 -3.53 6.91 0.65
CA THR A 66 -2.36 7.61 0.10
C THR A 66 -2.11 7.26 -1.36
N LEU A 67 -2.43 6.02 -1.77
CA LEU A 67 -2.27 5.58 -3.14
C LEU A 67 -3.27 6.21 -4.11
N SER A 68 -4.49 6.53 -3.67
CA SER A 68 -5.45 7.26 -4.52
C SER A 68 -4.99 8.67 -4.86
N ILE A 69 -4.01 9.23 -4.13
CA ILE A 69 -3.38 10.51 -4.45
C ILE A 69 -2.58 10.43 -5.76
N LEU A 70 -2.02 9.26 -6.11
CA LEU A 70 -1.33 9.06 -7.40
C LEU A 70 -2.21 9.32 -8.61
N ASN A 71 -3.53 9.17 -8.47
CA ASN A 71 -4.47 9.43 -9.56
C ASN A 71 -4.55 10.94 -9.89
N TYR A 72 -4.33 11.80 -8.90
CA TYR A 72 -4.30 13.25 -9.11
C TYR A 72 -2.90 13.74 -9.50
N ALA A 73 -1.89 12.90 -9.37
CA ALA A 73 -0.55 13.18 -9.87
C ALA A 73 -0.54 12.86 -11.38
N ASP A 74 -0.32 13.86 -12.21
CA ASP A 74 -0.23 13.71 -13.65
C ASP A 74 1.15 13.11 -14.00
N ILE A 75 1.29 11.79 -13.84
CA ILE A 75 2.56 11.06 -14.03
C ILE A 75 2.81 10.90 -15.52
N ASN A 76 3.71 11.72 -16.07
CA ASN A 76 4.04 11.75 -17.49
C ASN A 76 5.44 11.17 -17.77
N SER A 77 6.21 10.81 -16.74
CA SER A 77 7.57 10.28 -16.88
C SER A 77 7.95 9.22 -15.84
N GLU A 78 8.94 8.38 -16.16
CA GLU A 78 9.51 7.36 -15.24
C GLU A 78 10.08 8.03 -13.97
N THR A 79 10.70 9.21 -14.10
CA THR A 79 11.25 9.95 -12.97
C THR A 79 10.16 10.45 -12.01
N GLU A 80 9.01 10.91 -12.54
CA GLU A 80 7.86 11.30 -11.73
C GLU A 80 7.26 10.08 -11.04
N MET A 81 7.12 8.96 -11.74
CA MET A 81 6.65 7.70 -11.16
C MET A 81 7.50 7.27 -9.95
N LEU A 82 8.83 7.30 -10.10
CA LEU A 82 9.75 6.98 -9.02
C LEU A 82 9.66 7.98 -7.86
N SER A 83 9.59 9.28 -8.18
CA SER A 83 9.50 10.34 -7.18
C SER A 83 8.22 10.25 -6.35
N PHE A 84 7.07 10.09 -7.00
CA PHE A 84 5.78 9.91 -6.34
C PHE A 84 5.70 8.58 -5.59
N GLY A 85 6.22 7.49 -6.16
CA GLY A 85 6.31 6.19 -5.50
C GLY A 85 7.10 6.25 -4.19
N ILE A 86 8.29 6.86 -4.22
CA ILE A 86 9.13 7.07 -3.02
C ILE A 86 8.41 7.97 -2.01
N GLY A 87 7.79 9.06 -2.47
CA GLY A 87 7.04 9.98 -1.61
C GLY A 87 5.91 9.30 -0.85
N ILE A 88 5.17 8.41 -1.50
CA ILE A 88 4.09 7.65 -0.86
C ILE A 88 4.60 6.62 0.12
N ILE A 89 5.71 5.94 -0.19
CA ILE A 89 6.35 5.03 0.75
C ILE A 89 6.76 5.79 2.02
N LEU A 90 7.42 6.95 1.87
CA LEU A 90 7.83 7.78 3.00
C LEU A 90 6.62 8.31 3.79
N MET A 91 5.55 8.72 3.12
CA MET A 91 4.31 9.17 3.76
C MET A 91 3.66 8.03 4.58
N ASN A 92 3.58 6.83 4.01
CA ASN A 92 3.05 5.64 4.69
C ASN A 92 3.89 5.29 5.91
N VAL A 93 5.21 5.18 5.75
CA VAL A 93 6.14 4.94 6.86
C VAL A 93 5.92 6.01 7.93
N GLY A 94 5.95 7.29 7.56
CA GLY A 94 5.69 8.40 8.47
C GLY A 94 4.39 8.21 9.27
N MET A 95 3.31 7.79 8.61
CA MET A 95 2.02 7.56 9.25
C MET A 95 2.03 6.36 10.22
N TYR A 96 2.61 5.22 9.83
CA TYR A 96 2.71 4.02 10.67
C TYR A 96 3.59 4.22 11.90
N PHE A 97 4.53 5.17 11.88
CA PHE A 97 5.32 5.54 13.06
C PHE A 97 4.68 6.67 13.86
N ALA A 98 4.19 7.73 13.20
CA ALA A 98 3.65 8.91 13.85
C ALA A 98 2.33 8.62 14.59
N ALA A 99 1.40 7.86 13.99
CA ALA A 99 0.11 7.60 14.63
C ALA A 99 0.27 6.83 15.97
N PRO A 100 1.03 5.71 16.04
CA PRO A 100 1.32 5.07 17.31
C PRO A 100 2.10 5.96 18.28
N ALA A 101 3.09 6.74 17.80
CA ALA A 101 3.87 7.64 18.67
C ALA A 101 2.99 8.70 19.35
N ILE A 102 2.04 9.30 18.62
CA ILE A 102 1.08 10.27 19.17
C ILE A 102 0.15 9.60 20.19
N ILE A 103 -0.32 8.38 19.92
CA ILE A 103 -1.16 7.62 20.85
C ILE A 103 -0.40 7.35 22.15
N ILE A 104 0.83 6.84 22.06
CA ILE A 104 1.68 6.57 23.22
C ILE A 104 1.95 7.85 24.01
N TYR A 105 2.26 8.96 23.32
CA TYR A 105 2.49 10.25 23.96
C TYR A 105 1.26 10.75 24.71
N LYS A 106 0.06 10.64 24.12
CA LYS A 106 -1.20 11.02 24.78
C LYS A 106 -1.55 10.13 25.98
N ILE A 107 -1.22 8.84 25.95
CA ILE A 107 -1.49 7.92 27.08
C ILE A 107 -0.52 8.18 28.24
N ARG A 108 0.71 8.62 27.96
CA ARG A 108 1.73 8.93 28.96
C ARG A 108 1.58 10.30 29.63
N LYS A 109 0.70 11.15 29.12
CA LYS A 109 0.46 12.51 29.61
C LYS A 109 -0.88 12.58 30.33
#